data_AF-A0A1D1XHG5-F1
#
_entry.id   AF-A0A1D1XHG5-F1
#
_cell.length_a   1.000
_cell.length_b   1.000
_cell.length_c   1.000
_cell.angle_alpha   90.00
_cell.angle_beta   90.00
_cell.angle_gamma   90.00
#
_symmetry.space_group_name_H-M   'P 1'
#
loop_
_entity.id
_entity.type
_entity.pdbx_description
1 polymer ?
#
loop_
_entity_poly.entity_id
_entity_poly.type
_entity_poly.pdbx_seq_one_letter_code
_entity_poly.pdbx_strand_id
1 'polypeptide(L)'
;MLGPPAPPLWRRLTSLLLLVFPGSSWWWGAASAALGVGDRGGSGAPPVVGYPCAPGYDTYPFCNTSLPVGVRARDMVSRLQLEEKIRLLSDGAAPVPRLGLTPYEWWSESLHGLAPNGPGVNFSRGPVPAATVFPQVLLQAAAFNRTLWGAVAGAVAVEARAMYNVGQAGLTFWAPNVNIFRDPRWGRGQETPGEDPMLTSAFAVDYVRGFQFQHQHQ
;
A
#
# COMPACT_ATOMS: atom_id res chain seq x y z
N MET A 1 44.40 -10.96 42.37
CA MET A 1 42.96 -11.25 42.17
C MET A 1 42.29 -9.92 41.86
N LEU A 2 42.08 -9.64 40.57
CA LEU A 2 41.55 -8.38 40.06
C LEU A 2 40.04 -8.56 39.88
N GLY A 3 39.23 -7.82 40.64
CA GLY A 3 37.78 -7.72 40.43
C GLY A 3 37.44 -6.90 39.18
N PRO A 4 36.22 -7.04 38.63
CA PRO A 4 35.84 -6.39 37.39
C PRO A 4 35.71 -4.86 37.54
N PRO A 5 35.97 -4.07 36.48
CA PRO A 5 35.92 -2.62 36.55
C PRO A 5 34.47 -2.10 36.60
N ALA A 6 34.26 -1.04 37.38
CA ALA A 6 32.99 -0.32 37.48
C ALA A 6 32.66 0.42 36.16
N PRO A 7 31.37 0.52 35.77
CA PRO A 7 30.96 1.25 34.58
C PRO A 7 31.02 2.78 34.78
N PRO A 8 31.32 3.56 33.71
CA PRO A 8 31.54 4.99 33.84
C PRO A 8 30.26 5.81 34.09
N LEU A 9 30.40 6.77 35.00
CA LEU A 9 29.47 7.85 35.33
C LEU A 9 29.28 8.81 34.14
N TRP A 10 28.24 8.60 33.35
CA TRP A 10 27.61 9.67 32.57
C TRP A 10 26.10 9.41 32.46
N ARG A 11 25.41 9.47 33.59
CA ARG A 11 23.96 9.71 33.60
C ARG A 11 23.70 10.94 34.43
N ARG A 12 23.22 11.98 33.76
CA ARG A 12 22.34 13.09 34.20
C ARG A 12 22.85 14.42 33.66
N LEU A 13 22.21 14.91 32.60
CA LEU A 13 21.55 16.22 32.54
C LEU A 13 21.19 16.52 31.10
N THR A 14 19.93 16.27 30.74
CA THR A 14 19.19 17.12 29.81
C THR A 14 17.70 16.91 30.10
N SER A 15 17.16 17.79 30.94
CA SER A 15 15.76 18.15 30.84
C SER A 15 15.55 18.68 29.43
N LEU A 16 14.69 18.04 28.63
CA LEU A 16 14.20 18.64 27.40
C LEU A 16 12.70 18.84 27.53
N LEU A 17 12.35 20.10 27.39
CA LEU A 17 11.05 20.75 27.41
C LEU A 17 9.97 19.93 26.68
N LEU A 18 8.88 19.64 27.37
CA LEU A 18 7.59 19.32 26.75
C LEU A 18 7.11 20.58 26.00
N LEU A 19 7.25 20.59 24.69
CA LEU A 19 6.49 21.48 23.81
C LEU A 19 5.26 20.71 23.31
N VAL A 20 4.13 20.98 23.94
CA VAL A 20 2.80 20.71 23.40
C VAL A 20 2.59 21.68 22.25
N PHE A 21 2.52 21.18 21.01
CA PHE A 21 2.01 21.94 19.88
C PHE A 21 0.56 21.51 19.61
N PRO A 22 -0.43 22.41 19.82
CA PRO A 22 -1.79 22.19 19.37
C PRO A 22 -1.88 22.53 17.87
N GLY A 23 -2.46 21.64 17.08
CA GLY A 23 -2.92 21.94 15.71
C GLY A 23 -1.81 21.96 14.65
N SER A 24 -1.72 20.88 13.88
CA SER A 24 -1.16 20.93 12.52
C SER A 24 -1.80 19.84 11.68
N SER A 25 -2.92 20.17 11.04
CA SER A 25 -3.16 19.75 9.66
C SER A 25 -1.92 20.11 8.85
N TRP A 26 -1.18 19.18 8.25
CA TRP A 26 -0.52 19.28 6.92
C TRP A 26 0.10 17.90 6.58
N TRP A 27 -0.45 17.21 5.58
CA TRP A 27 0.18 16.93 4.27
C TRP A 27 1.55 16.23 4.36
N TRP A 28 1.60 14.94 4.03
CA TRP A 28 2.84 14.33 3.53
C TRP A 28 3.02 14.81 2.09
N GLY A 29 3.86 15.84 1.92
CA GLY A 29 4.28 16.32 0.62
C GLY A 29 5.17 15.28 -0.07
N ALA A 30 4.65 14.65 -1.12
CA ALA A 30 5.49 14.05 -2.14
C ALA A 30 6.24 15.17 -2.85
N ALA A 31 7.57 15.21 -2.70
CA ALA A 31 8.42 16.01 -3.54
C ALA A 31 8.49 15.37 -4.93
N SER A 32 7.51 15.68 -5.79
CA SER A 32 7.58 15.32 -7.21
C SER A 32 8.66 16.17 -7.87
N ALA A 33 9.80 15.55 -8.17
CA ALA A 33 10.74 16.10 -9.13
C ALA A 33 10.05 16.12 -10.51
N ALA A 34 9.57 17.30 -10.90
CA ALA A 34 9.05 17.54 -12.23
C ALA A 34 10.19 17.48 -13.25
N LEU A 35 10.43 16.30 -13.82
CA LEU A 35 11.00 16.21 -15.16
C LEU A 35 9.84 16.33 -16.14
N GLY A 36 9.74 17.51 -16.77
CA GLY A 36 8.71 17.82 -17.74
C GLY A 36 8.72 16.83 -18.90
N VAL A 37 7.67 16.01 -18.96
CA VAL A 37 7.17 15.48 -20.23
C VAL A 37 5.97 16.35 -20.56
N GLY A 38 6.20 17.33 -21.43
CA GLY A 38 5.09 18.02 -22.08
C GLY A 38 4.39 17.00 -22.97
N ASP A 39 3.12 16.73 -22.71
CA ASP A 39 2.26 16.11 -23.70
C ASP A 39 1.03 16.99 -23.91
N ARG A 40 0.91 17.47 -25.14
CA ARG A 40 -0.19 18.31 -25.60
C ARG A 40 -1.41 17.41 -25.77
N GLY A 41 -2.58 17.98 -25.50
CA GLY A 41 -3.86 17.29 -25.58
C GLY A 41 -3.99 16.33 -26.76
N GLY A 42 -4.24 15.07 -26.43
CA GLY A 42 -4.68 14.04 -27.34
C GLY A 42 -5.73 13.20 -26.62
N SER A 43 -6.91 13.08 -27.22
CA SER A 43 -7.92 12.08 -26.88
C SER A 43 -7.33 10.68 -27.10
N GLY A 44 -6.58 10.19 -26.13
CA GLY A 44 -5.89 8.91 -26.16
C GLY A 44 -6.72 7.82 -25.49
N ALA A 45 -6.72 6.63 -26.10
CA ALA A 45 -7.20 5.38 -25.51
C ALA A 45 -6.71 5.23 -24.05
N PRO A 46 -7.44 4.46 -23.19
CA PRO A 46 -6.98 4.21 -21.83
C PRO A 46 -5.52 3.74 -21.84
N PRO A 47 -4.70 4.16 -20.87
CA PRO A 47 -3.30 3.77 -20.81
C PRO A 47 -3.22 2.25 -20.85
N VAL A 48 -2.55 1.71 -21.89
CA VAL A 48 -2.31 0.27 -21.99
C VAL A 48 -1.53 -0.14 -20.74
N VAL A 49 -2.10 -1.05 -19.94
CA VAL A 49 -1.39 -1.61 -18.78
C VAL A 49 -0.19 -2.36 -19.32
N GLY A 50 0.99 -1.75 -19.18
CA GLY A 50 2.23 -2.41 -19.53
C GLY A 50 2.53 -3.46 -18.47
N TYR A 51 2.50 -4.74 -18.87
CA TYR A 51 2.91 -5.83 -18.01
C TYR A 51 4.40 -6.13 -18.23
N PRO A 52 5.16 -6.44 -17.15
CA PRO A 52 6.49 -6.99 -17.30
C PRO A 52 6.43 -8.33 -18.05
N CYS A 53 7.57 -8.77 -18.58
CA CYS A 53 7.68 -10.04 -19.33
C CYS A 53 6.91 -10.06 -20.66
N ALA A 54 6.72 -8.89 -21.28
CA ALA A 54 6.28 -8.81 -22.67
C ALA A 54 7.31 -9.47 -23.62
N PRO A 55 6.91 -9.85 -24.85
CA PRO A 55 7.82 -10.46 -25.83
C PRO A 55 9.13 -9.67 -25.98
N GLY A 56 10.27 -10.36 -25.85
CA GLY A 56 11.61 -9.75 -25.84
C GLY A 56 12.22 -9.58 -24.45
N TYR A 57 11.40 -9.64 -23.40
CA TYR A 57 11.83 -9.66 -21.99
C TYR A 57 11.37 -10.93 -21.25
N ASP A 58 10.58 -11.77 -21.89
CA ASP A 58 9.98 -13.01 -21.38
C ASP A 58 11.00 -14.12 -21.09
N THR A 59 12.21 -14.02 -21.63
CA THR A 59 13.29 -15.00 -21.45
C THR A 59 14.01 -14.91 -20.09
N TYR A 60 13.79 -13.83 -19.32
CA TYR A 60 14.43 -13.71 -18.02
C TYR A 60 13.88 -14.74 -17.01
N PRO A 61 14.71 -15.30 -16.10
CA PRO A 61 14.24 -16.25 -15.10
C PRO A 61 13.13 -15.70 -14.19
N PHE A 62 13.12 -14.40 -13.89
CA PHE A 62 12.03 -13.79 -13.12
C PHE A 62 10.66 -13.83 -13.84
N CYS A 63 10.63 -14.06 -15.15
CA CYS A 63 9.42 -14.26 -15.94
C CYS A 63 8.92 -15.72 -15.96
N ASN A 64 9.75 -16.69 -15.55
CA ASN A 64 9.36 -18.09 -15.50
C ASN A 64 8.45 -18.37 -14.28
N THR A 65 7.16 -18.57 -14.53
CA THR A 65 6.14 -18.81 -13.49
C THR A 65 6.23 -20.18 -12.83
N SER A 66 7.01 -21.12 -13.38
CA SER A 66 7.30 -22.41 -12.74
C SER A 66 8.32 -22.30 -11.60
N LEU A 67 9.05 -21.18 -11.48
CA LEU A 67 9.99 -20.94 -10.39
C LEU A 67 9.29 -20.32 -9.17
N PRO A 68 9.74 -20.61 -7.93
CA PRO A 68 9.19 -19.97 -6.73
C PRO A 68 9.33 -18.45 -6.77
N VAL A 69 8.34 -17.72 -6.25
CA VAL A 69 8.31 -16.25 -6.23
C VAL A 69 9.60 -15.65 -5.65
N GLY A 70 10.11 -16.20 -4.54
CA GLY A 70 11.34 -15.72 -3.92
C GLY A 70 12.60 -15.93 -4.77
N VAL A 71 12.62 -16.92 -5.69
CA VAL A 71 13.71 -17.10 -6.65
C VAL A 71 13.60 -16.06 -7.76
N ARG A 72 12.39 -15.87 -8.30
CA ARG A 72 12.09 -14.87 -9.34
C ARG A 72 12.41 -13.45 -8.88
N ALA A 73 11.97 -13.08 -7.67
CA ALA A 73 12.24 -11.77 -7.09
C ALA A 73 13.74 -11.53 -6.87
N ARG A 74 14.49 -12.53 -6.39
CA ARG A 74 15.95 -12.43 -6.22
C ARG A 74 16.67 -12.28 -7.54
N ASP A 75 16.28 -13.03 -8.57
CA ASP A 75 16.84 -12.89 -9.91
C ASP A 75 16.60 -11.47 -10.46
N MET A 76 15.37 -10.96 -10.38
CA MET A 76 15.02 -9.60 -10.77
C MET A 76 15.91 -8.56 -10.06
N VAL A 77 15.99 -8.61 -8.73
CA VAL A 77 16.78 -7.65 -7.93
C VAL A 77 18.28 -7.76 -8.19
N SER A 78 18.79 -8.96 -8.46
CA SER A 78 20.20 -9.17 -8.78
C SER A 78 20.62 -8.53 -10.10
N ARG A 79 19.68 -8.36 -11.04
CA ARG A 79 19.90 -7.76 -12.35
C ARG A 79 19.87 -6.23 -12.34
N LEU A 80 19.38 -5.62 -11.25
CA LEU A 80 19.27 -4.16 -11.14
C LEU A 80 20.63 -3.53 -10.84
N GLN A 81 20.92 -2.45 -11.56
CA GLN A 81 22.00 -1.52 -11.23
C GLN A 81 21.67 -0.74 -9.95
N LEU A 82 22.67 -0.13 -9.33
CA LEU A 82 22.48 0.59 -8.07
C LEU A 82 21.51 1.77 -8.24
N GLU A 83 21.64 2.49 -9.33
CA GLU A 83 20.79 3.64 -9.67
C GLU A 83 19.35 3.20 -9.93
N GLU A 84 19.16 2.05 -10.60
CA GLU A 84 17.84 1.43 -10.81
C GLU A 84 17.22 1.04 -9.46
N LYS A 85 17.99 0.47 -8.53
CA LYS A 85 17.51 0.13 -7.17
C LYS A 85 17.04 1.35 -6.40
N ILE A 86 17.80 2.44 -6.41
CA ILE A 86 17.44 3.67 -5.69
C ILE A 86 16.08 4.20 -6.17
N ARG A 87 15.82 4.14 -7.48
CA ARG A 87 14.54 4.60 -8.07
C ARG A 87 13.33 3.70 -7.77
N LEU A 88 13.55 2.54 -7.18
CA LEU A 88 12.49 1.60 -6.78
C LEU A 88 12.19 1.64 -5.27
N LEU A 89 12.81 2.58 -4.53
CA LEU A 89 12.61 2.72 -3.07
C LEU A 89 11.46 3.66 -2.68
N SER A 90 10.86 4.37 -3.63
CA SER A 90 9.63 5.17 -3.41
C SER A 90 8.39 4.36 -3.75
N ASP A 91 7.24 4.84 -3.28
CA ASP A 91 5.91 4.42 -3.70
C ASP A 91 5.72 4.48 -5.23
N GLY A 92 6.09 5.60 -5.85
CA GLY A 92 6.13 5.75 -7.30
C GLY A 92 7.39 5.11 -7.90
N ALA A 93 7.40 3.78 -8.04
CA ALA A 93 8.53 3.05 -8.56
C ALA A 93 8.74 3.30 -10.06
N ALA A 94 9.91 3.81 -10.42
CA ALA A 94 10.25 4.15 -11.80
C ALA A 94 10.35 2.90 -12.70
N PRO A 95 10.13 3.02 -14.02
CA PRO A 95 10.36 1.91 -14.93
C PRO A 95 11.86 1.55 -15.02
N VAL A 96 12.12 0.30 -15.38
CA VAL A 96 13.46 -0.17 -15.77
C VAL A 96 13.38 -0.75 -17.19
N PRO A 97 13.45 0.10 -18.24
CA PRO A 97 13.22 -0.31 -19.62
C PRO A 97 14.13 -1.44 -20.09
N ARG A 98 15.39 -1.44 -19.65
CA ARG A 98 16.39 -2.48 -20.00
C ARG A 98 15.96 -3.90 -19.59
N LEU A 99 15.17 -4.01 -18.52
CA LEU A 99 14.63 -5.27 -18.02
C LEU A 99 13.15 -5.47 -18.41
N GLY A 100 12.56 -4.55 -19.18
CA GLY A 100 11.14 -4.59 -19.51
C GLY A 100 10.22 -4.38 -18.30
N LEU A 101 10.71 -3.74 -17.24
CA LEU A 101 9.90 -3.43 -16.06
C LEU A 101 9.19 -2.10 -16.27
N THR A 102 7.87 -2.13 -16.10
CA THR A 102 6.99 -0.96 -16.21
C THR A 102 6.96 -0.19 -14.90
N PRO A 103 6.54 1.09 -14.91
CA PRO A 103 6.37 1.82 -13.65
C PRO A 103 5.33 1.11 -12.78
N TYR A 104 5.51 1.17 -11.47
CA TYR A 104 4.57 0.58 -10.52
C TYR A 104 4.29 1.55 -9.39
N GLU A 105 3.02 1.72 -9.05
CA GLU A 105 2.59 2.56 -7.94
C GLU A 105 2.23 1.68 -6.73
N TRP A 106 3.01 1.77 -5.66
CA TRP A 106 2.78 1.00 -4.43
C TRP A 106 1.66 1.59 -3.57
N TRP A 107 1.36 2.89 -3.72
CA TRP A 107 0.37 3.59 -2.92
C TRP A 107 -1.01 3.57 -3.59
N SER A 108 -1.77 2.52 -3.30
CA SER A 108 -3.23 2.50 -3.52
C SER A 108 -3.97 2.40 -2.18
N GLU A 109 -5.21 2.86 -2.13
CA GLU A 109 -5.98 2.98 -0.89
C GLU A 109 -7.30 2.20 -1.02
N SER A 110 -7.64 1.38 -0.01
CA SER A 110 -8.82 0.50 -0.06
C SER A 110 -9.59 0.35 1.25
N LEU A 111 -9.37 1.25 2.23
CA LEU A 111 -9.79 1.10 3.63
C LEU A 111 -11.25 0.63 3.80
N HIS A 112 -12.18 1.19 3.03
CA HIS A 112 -13.60 0.81 3.03
C HIS A 112 -14.19 0.86 1.61
N GLY A 113 -13.39 0.45 0.63
CA GLY A 113 -13.62 0.72 -0.80
C GLY A 113 -12.41 1.39 -1.42
N LEU A 114 -12.29 1.35 -2.74
CA LEU A 114 -11.16 1.95 -3.45
C LEU A 114 -11.24 3.48 -3.41
N ALA A 115 -10.13 4.13 -3.05
CA ALA A 115 -10.13 5.57 -2.81
C ALA A 115 -9.04 6.30 -3.61
N PRO A 116 -9.32 7.49 -4.17
CA PRO A 116 -8.38 8.27 -4.99
C PRO A 116 -7.54 9.26 -4.17
N ASN A 117 -7.40 9.04 -2.86
CA ASN A 117 -6.57 9.86 -1.98
C ASN A 117 -5.07 9.58 -2.13
N GLY A 118 -4.69 8.44 -2.72
CA GLY A 118 -3.34 8.13 -3.19
C GLY A 118 -3.24 8.17 -4.73
N PRO A 119 -2.02 8.17 -5.29
CA PRO A 119 -1.79 8.23 -6.74
C PRO A 119 -2.15 6.94 -7.48
N GLY A 120 -2.26 5.81 -6.78
CA GLY A 120 -2.46 4.50 -7.41
C GLY A 120 -3.86 4.25 -7.97
N VAL A 121 -4.90 4.87 -7.41
CA VAL A 121 -6.30 4.69 -7.85
C VAL A 121 -6.79 5.91 -8.62
N ASN A 122 -7.32 5.71 -9.82
CA ASN A 122 -7.80 6.79 -10.68
C ASN A 122 -9.21 6.51 -11.23
N PHE A 123 -10.18 7.33 -10.84
CA PHE A 123 -11.57 7.29 -11.35
C PHE A 123 -11.84 8.26 -12.49
N SER A 124 -10.96 9.23 -12.74
CA SER A 124 -11.16 10.29 -13.74
C SER A 124 -10.69 9.91 -15.14
N ARG A 125 -9.81 8.91 -15.25
CA ARG A 125 -9.24 8.44 -16.53
C ARG A 125 -9.43 6.93 -16.66
N GLY A 126 -10.28 6.51 -17.57
CA GLY A 126 -10.52 5.10 -17.88
C GLY A 126 -12.00 4.72 -17.82
N PRO A 127 -12.31 3.44 -18.03
CA PRO A 127 -13.69 2.94 -18.13
C PRO A 127 -14.42 2.80 -16.79
N VAL A 128 -13.72 2.83 -15.65
CA VAL A 128 -14.32 2.68 -14.31
C VAL A 128 -14.41 4.07 -13.63
N PRO A 129 -15.59 4.71 -13.59
CA PRO A 129 -15.76 6.06 -13.03
C PRO A 129 -15.98 6.08 -11.51
N ALA A 130 -16.26 4.93 -10.89
CA ALA A 130 -16.53 4.81 -9.46
C ALA A 130 -16.33 3.35 -8.99
N ALA A 131 -16.19 3.18 -7.68
CA ALA A 131 -16.13 1.90 -6.97
C ALA A 131 -17.08 1.93 -5.76
N THR A 132 -17.35 0.77 -5.16
CA THR A 132 -18.27 0.69 -4.02
C THR A 132 -17.62 1.33 -2.79
N VAL A 133 -18.40 2.13 -2.05
CA VAL A 133 -17.98 2.72 -0.77
C VAL A 133 -18.79 2.09 0.36
N PHE A 134 -18.13 1.28 1.17
CA PHE A 134 -18.70 0.60 2.32
C PHE A 134 -18.76 1.54 3.54
N PRO A 135 -19.48 1.17 4.62
CA PRO A 135 -19.39 1.88 5.89
C PRO A 135 -17.93 2.05 6.37
N GLN A 136 -17.63 3.11 7.12
CA GLN A 136 -16.30 3.27 7.73
C GLN A 136 -15.95 2.09 8.65
N VAL A 137 -14.66 1.85 8.87
CA VAL A 137 -14.16 0.65 9.55
C VAL A 137 -14.76 0.49 10.95
N LEU A 138 -14.87 1.59 11.71
CA LEU A 138 -15.49 1.56 13.03
C LEU A 138 -16.94 1.04 13.00
N LEU A 139 -17.71 1.41 11.96
CA LEU A 139 -19.10 0.96 11.79
C LEU A 139 -19.17 -0.49 11.28
N GLN A 140 -18.22 -0.92 10.43
CA GLN A 140 -18.11 -2.34 10.05
C GLN A 140 -17.81 -3.22 11.27
N ALA A 141 -16.86 -2.80 12.11
CA ALA A 141 -16.48 -3.51 13.32
C ALA A 141 -17.63 -3.62 14.33
N ALA A 142 -18.47 -2.57 14.43
CA ALA A 142 -19.66 -2.56 15.28
C ALA A 142 -20.72 -3.62 14.92
N ALA A 143 -20.63 -4.27 13.75
CA ALA A 143 -21.47 -5.40 13.40
C ALA A 143 -21.06 -6.71 14.11
N PHE A 144 -19.84 -6.78 14.68
CA PHE A 144 -19.28 -7.99 15.30
C PHE A 144 -19.40 -9.26 14.43
N ASN A 145 -19.33 -9.10 13.11
CA ASN A 145 -19.54 -10.17 12.14
C ASN A 145 -18.29 -10.38 11.29
N ARG A 146 -17.52 -11.41 11.65
CA ARG A 146 -16.28 -11.79 10.98
C ARG A 146 -16.45 -12.13 9.50
N THR A 147 -17.51 -12.87 9.18
CA THR A 147 -17.84 -13.23 7.79
C THR A 147 -18.12 -11.99 6.96
N LEU A 148 -18.80 -10.99 7.53
CA LEU A 148 -19.06 -9.72 6.86
C LEU A 148 -17.75 -8.96 6.54
N TRP A 149 -16.81 -8.88 7.48
CA TRP A 149 -15.53 -8.18 7.27
C TRP A 149 -14.73 -8.79 6.12
N GLY A 150 -14.64 -10.14 6.08
CA GLY A 150 -14.00 -10.86 4.99
C GLY A 150 -14.73 -10.69 3.66
N ALA A 151 -16.07 -10.69 3.65
CA ALA A 151 -16.87 -10.49 2.44
C ALA A 151 -16.71 -9.08 1.86
N VAL A 152 -16.70 -8.05 2.71
CA VAL A 152 -16.44 -6.66 2.29
C VAL A 152 -15.04 -6.56 1.67
N ALA A 153 -14.02 -7.09 2.34
CA ALA A 153 -12.65 -7.08 1.83
C ALA A 153 -12.52 -7.82 0.49
N GLY A 154 -13.20 -8.96 0.33
CA GLY A 154 -13.23 -9.71 -0.92
C GLY A 154 -13.91 -8.95 -2.05
N ALA A 155 -15.02 -8.25 -1.78
CA ALA A 155 -15.67 -7.39 -2.77
C ALA A 155 -14.72 -6.26 -3.22
N VAL A 156 -14.03 -5.60 -2.28
CA VAL A 156 -13.06 -4.54 -2.59
C VAL A 156 -11.88 -5.09 -3.40
N ALA A 157 -11.41 -6.31 -3.10
CA ALA A 157 -10.33 -6.95 -3.84
C ALA A 157 -10.72 -7.27 -5.29
N VAL A 158 -11.96 -7.71 -5.54
CA VAL A 158 -12.47 -7.93 -6.91
C VAL A 158 -12.47 -6.62 -7.69
N GLU A 159 -12.98 -5.54 -7.10
CA GLU A 159 -12.95 -4.21 -7.73
C GLU A 159 -11.51 -3.73 -7.99
N ALA A 160 -10.60 -3.94 -7.02
CA ALA A 160 -9.19 -3.59 -7.16
C ALA A 160 -8.54 -4.29 -8.36
N ARG A 161 -8.77 -5.61 -8.48
CA ARG A 161 -8.26 -6.40 -9.61
C ARG A 161 -8.88 -5.95 -10.94
N ALA A 162 -10.17 -5.65 -10.96
CA ALA A 162 -10.82 -5.14 -12.17
C ALA A 162 -10.22 -3.80 -12.61
N MET A 163 -10.02 -2.86 -11.68
CA MET A 163 -9.40 -1.57 -11.98
C MET A 163 -7.92 -1.69 -12.38
N TYR A 164 -7.17 -2.61 -11.77
CA TYR A 164 -5.78 -2.88 -12.17
C TYR A 164 -5.69 -3.33 -13.63
N ASN A 165 -6.57 -4.23 -14.07
CA ASN A 165 -6.57 -4.76 -15.43
C ASN A 165 -6.79 -3.69 -16.51
N VAL A 166 -7.40 -2.55 -16.15
CA VAL A 166 -7.62 -1.39 -17.03
C VAL A 166 -6.70 -0.21 -16.72
N GLY A 167 -5.69 -0.39 -15.85
CA GLY A 167 -4.66 0.60 -15.57
C GLY A 167 -5.11 1.73 -14.64
N GLN A 168 -6.17 1.50 -13.88
CA GLN A 168 -6.76 2.50 -12.97
C GLN A 168 -6.45 2.23 -11.50
N ALA A 169 -5.76 1.14 -11.16
CA ALA A 169 -5.34 0.81 -9.79
C ALA A 169 -3.97 0.10 -9.80
N GLY A 170 -3.27 0.08 -8.66
CA GLY A 170 -2.15 -0.84 -8.40
C GLY A 170 -2.62 -2.22 -7.91
N LEU A 171 -1.69 -3.05 -7.42
CA LEU A 171 -1.99 -4.35 -6.78
C LEU A 171 -1.72 -4.38 -5.27
N THR A 172 -1.28 -3.25 -4.71
CA THR A 172 -0.91 -3.10 -3.30
C THR A 172 -1.70 -1.98 -2.70
N PHE A 173 -2.34 -2.26 -1.57
CA PHE A 173 -3.25 -1.33 -0.93
C PHE A 173 -2.87 -1.13 0.53
N TRP A 174 -2.89 0.11 1.00
CA TRP A 174 -2.53 0.48 2.37
C TRP A 174 -3.72 0.36 3.32
N ALA A 175 -4.22 -0.86 3.46
CA ALA A 175 -5.35 -1.21 4.31
C ALA A 175 -5.18 -2.64 4.88
N PRO A 176 -5.82 -2.96 6.03
CA PRO A 176 -6.64 -2.08 6.87
C PRO A 176 -5.80 -1.27 7.88
N ASN A 177 -6.39 -0.21 8.44
CA ASN A 177 -5.80 0.47 9.60
C ASN A 177 -6.14 -0.31 10.87
N VAL A 178 -5.10 -0.87 11.51
CA VAL A 178 -5.21 -1.76 12.68
C VAL A 178 -4.67 -1.12 13.96
N ASN A 179 -4.50 0.20 13.97
CA ASN A 179 -4.17 0.91 15.20
C ASN A 179 -5.34 0.82 16.20
N ILE A 180 -5.02 0.95 17.48
CA ILE A 180 -6.02 0.94 18.55
C ILE A 180 -6.53 2.36 18.77
N PHE A 181 -7.85 2.56 18.76
CA PHE A 181 -8.48 3.84 19.04
C PHE A 181 -8.43 4.20 20.53
N ARG A 182 -7.22 4.38 21.06
CA ARG A 182 -6.95 4.56 22.49
C ARG A 182 -7.43 5.90 23.05
N ASP A 183 -7.18 6.99 22.30
CA ASP A 183 -7.59 8.34 22.71
C ASP A 183 -8.78 8.74 21.85
N PRO A 184 -9.97 8.99 22.43
CA PRO A 184 -11.18 9.29 21.66
C PRO A 184 -11.07 10.59 20.83
N ARG A 185 -10.07 11.43 21.09
CA ARG A 185 -9.81 12.65 20.33
C ARG A 185 -8.98 12.39 19.06
N TRP A 186 -8.49 11.17 18.86
CA TRP A 186 -7.72 10.83 17.67
C TRP A 186 -8.61 10.90 16.43
N GLY A 187 -8.38 11.92 15.59
CA GLY A 187 -9.22 12.21 14.42
C GLY A 187 -9.28 11.13 13.34
N ARG A 188 -8.41 10.10 13.41
CA ARG A 188 -8.45 8.93 12.51
C ARG A 188 -9.02 7.68 13.18
N GLY A 189 -9.55 7.78 14.40
CA GLY A 189 -10.11 6.63 15.12
C GLY A 189 -11.26 5.93 14.36
N GLN A 190 -12.03 6.69 13.57
CA GLN A 190 -13.09 6.15 12.69
C GLN A 190 -12.57 5.14 11.64
N GLU A 191 -11.29 5.24 11.27
CA GLU A 191 -10.63 4.35 10.31
C GLU A 191 -10.22 3.01 10.92
N THR A 192 -10.40 2.83 12.23
CA THR A 192 -9.96 1.63 12.96
C THR A 192 -11.15 0.81 13.45
N PRO A 193 -10.94 -0.48 13.78
CA PRO A 193 -11.99 -1.33 14.36
C PRO A 193 -12.38 -0.99 15.80
N GLY A 194 -11.88 0.11 16.38
CA GLY A 194 -12.20 0.55 17.74
C GLY A 194 -11.03 0.45 18.72
N GLU A 195 -11.35 0.44 20.02
CA GLU A 195 -10.37 0.52 21.12
C GLU A 195 -9.92 -0.86 21.65
N ASP A 196 -10.60 -1.94 21.28
CA ASP A 196 -10.32 -3.28 21.79
C ASP A 196 -9.32 -4.04 20.89
N PRO A 197 -8.14 -4.44 21.41
CA PRO A 197 -7.16 -5.19 20.63
C PRO A 197 -7.66 -6.53 20.11
N MET A 198 -8.57 -7.21 20.84
CA MET A 198 -9.09 -8.51 20.41
C MET A 198 -9.98 -8.34 19.16
N LEU A 199 -10.91 -7.39 19.18
CA LEU A 199 -11.75 -7.02 18.05
C LEU A 199 -10.92 -6.54 16.86
N THR A 200 -9.95 -5.65 17.08
CA THR A 200 -9.06 -5.16 16.02
C THR A 200 -8.25 -6.28 15.39
N SER A 201 -7.73 -7.23 16.19
CA SER A 201 -7.00 -8.39 15.66
C SER A 201 -7.90 -9.31 14.82
N ALA A 202 -9.14 -9.52 15.25
CA ALA A 202 -10.13 -10.31 14.53
C ALA A 202 -10.47 -9.68 13.17
N PHE A 203 -10.78 -8.39 13.17
CA PHE A 203 -11.05 -7.61 11.97
C PHE A 203 -9.87 -7.67 10.99
N ALA A 204 -8.64 -7.45 11.48
CA ALA A 204 -7.43 -7.48 10.67
C ALA A 204 -7.24 -8.83 9.96
N VAL A 205 -7.40 -9.93 10.68
CA VAL A 205 -7.25 -11.29 10.12
C VAL A 205 -8.28 -11.55 9.04
N ASP A 206 -9.56 -11.26 9.31
CA ASP A 206 -10.64 -11.58 8.37
C ASP A 206 -10.61 -10.64 7.15
N TYR A 207 -10.31 -9.35 7.33
CA TYR A 207 -10.14 -8.40 6.23
C TYR A 207 -8.94 -8.76 5.34
N VAL A 208 -7.74 -8.98 5.91
CA VAL A 208 -6.55 -9.32 5.11
C VAL A 208 -6.74 -10.64 4.37
N ARG A 209 -7.37 -11.63 5.01
CA ARG A 209 -7.69 -12.90 4.34
C ARG A 209 -8.65 -12.70 3.18
N GLY A 210 -9.75 -11.98 3.38
CA GLY A 210 -10.72 -11.70 2.32
C GLY A 210 -10.13 -10.87 1.18
N PHE A 211 -9.17 -9.97 1.47
CA PHE A 211 -8.54 -9.13 0.46
C PHE A 211 -7.48 -9.87 -0.36
N GLN A 212 -6.61 -10.64 0.29
CA GLN A 212 -5.49 -11.32 -0.37
C GLN A 212 -5.87 -12.68 -0.97
N PHE A 213 -6.86 -13.35 -0.38
CA PHE A 213 -7.35 -14.64 -0.83
C PHE A 213 -8.81 -14.49 -1.23
N GLN A 214 -9.23 -15.12 -2.33
CA GLN A 214 -10.65 -15.34 -2.52
C GLN A 214 -11.15 -16.15 -1.33
N HIS A 215 -12.07 -15.59 -0.56
CA HIS A 215 -12.91 -16.35 0.35
C HIS A 215 -13.68 -17.36 -0.52
N GLN A 216 -13.12 -18.56 -0.70
CA GLN A 216 -13.86 -19.68 -1.24
C GLN A 216 -14.96 -19.96 -0.22
N HIS A 217 -16.19 -19.61 -0.56
CA HIS A 217 -17.37 -20.13 0.13
C HIS A 217 -17.30 -21.66 0.01
N GLN A 218 -16.97 -22.33 1.12
CA GLN A 218 -17.39 -23.70 1.40
C GLN A 218 -18.66 -23.61 2.24
#